data_AF-A0A4Y2TMF5-F1
#
_entry.id   AF-A0A4Y2TMF5-F1
#
_cell.length_a   1.000
_cell.length_b   1.000
_cell.length_c   1.000
_cell.angle_alpha   90.00
_cell.angle_beta   90.00
_cell.angle_gamma   90.00
#
_symmetry.space_group_name_H-M   'P 1'
#
loop_
_entity.id
_entity.type
_entity.pdbx_description
1 polymer ?
#
loop_
_entity_poly.entity_id
_entity_poly.type
_entity_poly.pdbx_seq_one_letter_code
_entity_poly.pdbx_strand_id
1 'polypeptide(L)'
;MLIKVRNAIRSKRRNEFRRKVVLFYQDNAWPHVSTMTSWTLYKLEWDLIQHPLYRTDMAPSDFYLFSHLQLPLDGAIFNSNEAVINGVHLFLDSRTPQFFAEGIEKLPKRWQIIVDLNGDYYPH
;
A
#
# COMPACT_ATOMS: atom_id res chain seq x y z
N MET A 1 4.65 4.77 -13.52
CA MET A 1 4.28 3.63 -12.65
C MET A 1 2.76 3.44 -12.58
N LEU A 2 1.96 4.44 -12.18
CA LEU A 2 0.49 4.33 -12.01
C LEU A 2 -0.30 3.93 -13.28
N ILE A 3 0.14 4.33 -14.47
CA ILE A 3 -0.50 3.93 -15.74
C ILE A 3 -0.44 2.40 -15.94
N LYS A 4 0.68 1.76 -15.58
CA LYS A 4 0.80 0.28 -15.66
C LYS A 4 -0.18 -0.39 -14.69
N VAL A 5 -0.31 0.17 -13.48
CA VAL A 5 -1.26 -0.31 -12.47
C VAL A 5 -2.70 -0.16 -12.96
N ARG A 6 -3.06 0.98 -13.57
CA ARG A 6 -4.38 1.19 -14.20
C ARG A 6 -4.72 0.10 -15.20
N ASN A 7 -3.79 -0.25 -16.09
CA ASN A 7 -4.01 -1.27 -17.10
C ASN A 7 -4.19 -2.65 -16.47
N ALA A 8 -3.39 -2.99 -15.45
CA ALA A 8 -3.54 -4.24 -14.70
C ALA A 8 -4.89 -4.34 -13.98
N ILE A 9 -5.33 -3.25 -13.31
CA ILE A 9 -6.66 -3.20 -12.65
C ILE A 9 -7.78 -3.41 -13.66
N ARG A 10 -7.73 -2.71 -14.81
CA ARG A 10 -8.75 -2.85 -15.86
C ARG A 10 -8.80 -4.27 -16.43
N SER A 11 -7.64 -4.92 -16.57
CA SER A 11 -7.57 -6.31 -17.01
C SER A 11 -8.22 -7.25 -15.99
N LYS A 12 -7.87 -7.13 -14.71
CA LYS A 12 -8.41 -7.98 -13.63
C LYS A 12 -9.90 -7.76 -13.36
N ARG A 13 -10.40 -6.52 -13.50
CA ARG A 13 -11.81 -6.15 -13.24
C ARG A 13 -12.69 -6.17 -14.49
N ARG A 14 -12.20 -6.70 -15.63
CA ARG A 14 -12.91 -6.63 -16.93
C ARG A 14 -14.35 -7.19 -16.89
N ASN A 15 -14.60 -8.15 -16.01
CA ASN A 15 -15.90 -8.83 -15.88
C ASN A 15 -16.72 -8.35 -14.66
N GLU A 16 -16.26 -7.32 -13.94
CA GLU A 16 -17.06 -6.72 -12.87
C GLU A 16 -18.14 -5.82 -13.48
N PHE A 17 -19.41 -6.18 -13.30
CA PHE A 17 -20.58 -5.47 -13.85
C PHE A 17 -20.74 -4.01 -13.38
N ARG A 18 -19.93 -3.55 -12.42
CA ARG A 18 -19.90 -2.17 -11.94
C ARG A 18 -18.49 -1.62 -12.09
N ARG A 19 -18.34 -0.47 -12.76
CA ARG A 19 -17.12 0.36 -12.64
C ARG A 19 -17.00 0.82 -11.20
N LYS A 20 -16.29 0.06 -10.37
CA LYS A 20 -15.92 0.51 -9.03
C LYS A 20 -14.85 1.57 -9.16
N VAL A 21 -15.10 2.73 -8.57
CA VAL A 21 -14.10 3.76 -8.35
C VAL A 21 -12.90 3.13 -7.65
N VAL A 22 -11.68 3.51 -8.06
CA VAL A 22 -10.46 3.07 -7.39
C VAL A 22 -10.20 4.06 -6.27
N LEU A 23 -10.32 3.59 -5.03
CA LEU A 23 -9.83 4.31 -3.87
C LEU A 23 -8.31 4.08 -3.77
N PHE A 24 -7.54 5.16 -3.89
CA PHE A 24 -6.09 5.15 -3.81
C PHE A 24 -5.65 5.66 -2.45
N TYR A 25 -4.75 4.95 -1.79
CA TYR A 25 -4.24 5.32 -0.47
C TYR A 25 -2.72 5.41 -0.51
N GLN A 26 -2.18 6.53 -0.08
CA GLN A 26 -0.76 6.85 0.01
C GLN A 26 -0.54 7.76 1.22
N ASP A 27 0.69 7.80 1.72
CA ASP A 27 1.09 8.74 2.76
C ASP A 27 1.31 10.16 2.22
N ASN A 28 1.53 11.11 3.13
CA ASN A 28 1.65 12.53 2.81
C ASN A 28 3.10 12.97 2.52
N ALA A 29 3.98 12.06 2.08
CA ALA A 29 5.33 12.43 1.65
C ALA A 29 5.27 13.54 0.58
N TRP A 30 6.24 14.46 0.60
CA TRP A 30 6.22 15.66 -0.27
C TRP A 30 6.01 15.36 -1.76
N PRO A 31 6.63 14.32 -2.36
CA PRO A 31 6.36 13.98 -3.76
C PRO A 31 4.90 13.55 -4.01
N HIS A 32 4.25 12.96 -3.01
CA HIS A 32 2.90 12.38 -3.11
C HIS A 32 1.79 13.43 -3.01
N VAL A 33 2.05 14.53 -2.31
CA VAL A 33 1.13 15.69 -2.21
C VAL A 33 1.37 16.75 -3.28
N SER A 34 2.31 16.53 -4.21
CA SER A 34 2.60 17.48 -5.28
C SER A 34 1.43 17.65 -6.25
N THR A 35 1.30 18.83 -6.84
CA THR A 35 0.30 19.14 -7.87
C THR A 35 0.32 18.14 -9.03
N MET A 36 1.51 17.66 -9.40
CA MET A 36 1.69 16.69 -10.48
C MET A 36 1.04 15.35 -10.13
N THR A 37 1.19 14.88 -8.89
CA THR A 37 0.58 13.64 -8.40
C THR A 37 -0.94 13.77 -8.37
N SER A 38 -1.48 14.87 -7.81
CA SER A 38 -2.92 15.14 -7.78
C SER A 38 -3.53 15.17 -9.19
N TRP A 39 -2.88 15.85 -10.15
CA TRP A 39 -3.35 15.89 -11.54
C TRP A 39 -3.32 14.51 -12.21
N THR A 40 -2.33 13.69 -11.88
CA THR A 40 -2.24 12.32 -12.39
C THR A 40 -3.37 11.45 -11.84
N LEU A 41 -3.69 11.53 -10.54
CA LEU A 41 -4.80 10.79 -9.94
C LEU A 41 -6.15 11.22 -10.54
N TYR A 42 -6.35 12.53 -10.75
CA TYR A 42 -7.53 13.06 -11.44
C TYR A 42 -7.71 12.46 -12.83
N LYS A 43 -6.64 12.42 -13.65
CA LYS A 43 -6.67 11.80 -14.99
C LYS A 43 -6.95 10.30 -14.98
N LEU A 44 -6.62 9.63 -13.89
CA LEU A 44 -6.87 8.21 -13.72
C LEU A 44 -8.29 7.91 -13.20
N GLU A 45 -9.03 8.95 -12.78
CA GLU A 45 -10.34 8.84 -12.11
C GLU A 45 -10.22 8.02 -10.81
N TRP A 46 -9.15 8.25 -10.05
CA TRP A 46 -8.89 7.60 -8.78
C TRP A 46 -9.11 8.58 -7.63
N ASP A 47 -9.88 8.16 -6.63
CA ASP A 47 -10.18 8.96 -5.45
C ASP A 47 -9.11 8.73 -4.40
N LEU A 48 -8.46 9.81 -3.95
CA LEU A 48 -7.45 9.75 -2.91
C LEU A 48 -8.13 9.64 -1.53
N ILE A 49 -7.83 8.58 -0.79
CA ILE A 49 -8.18 8.45 0.62
C ILE A 49 -7.31 9.43 1.42
N GLN A 50 -7.94 10.25 2.27
CA GLN A 50 -7.21 11.19 3.13
C GLN A 50 -6.33 10.43 4.13
N HIS A 51 -5.07 10.83 4.19
CA HIS A 51 -4.11 10.32 5.16
C HIS A 51 -3.79 11.44 6.17
N PRO A 52 -3.72 11.16 7.48
CA PRO A 52 -3.30 12.15 8.46
C PRO A 52 -1.80 12.45 8.37
N LEU A 53 -1.38 13.61 8.87
CA LEU A 53 0.03 14.01 8.87
C LEU A 53 0.86 13.09 9.77
N TYR A 54 2.00 12.60 9.25
CA TYR A 54 3.03 11.85 9.98
C TYR A 54 2.56 10.53 10.62
N ARG A 55 1.67 9.76 9.96
CA ARG A 55 1.07 8.53 10.49
C ARG A 55 1.35 7.28 9.66
N THR A 56 2.60 6.81 9.74
CA THR A 56 3.05 5.57 9.08
C THR A 56 2.30 4.32 9.58
N ASP A 57 1.82 4.32 10.83
CA ASP A 57 1.07 3.21 11.42
C ASP A 57 -0.30 2.94 10.78
N MET A 58 -0.76 3.80 9.86
CA MET A 58 -2.05 3.65 9.18
C MET A 58 -1.99 3.00 7.80
N ALA A 59 -0.82 2.91 7.19
CA ALA A 59 -0.68 2.39 5.82
C ALA A 59 -0.50 0.87 5.82
N PRO A 60 -1.32 0.08 5.11
CA PRO A 60 -1.14 -1.37 4.99
C PRO A 60 0.20 -1.76 4.39
N SER A 61 0.82 -0.88 3.58
CA SER A 61 2.20 -1.06 3.13
C SER A 61 3.14 -1.17 4.32
N ASP A 62 3.02 -0.28 5.29
CA ASP A 62 3.99 -0.10 6.36
C ASP A 62 3.76 -1.13 7.47
N PHE A 63 2.53 -1.19 7.99
CA PHE A 63 2.24 -2.05 9.14
C PHE A 63 2.08 -3.53 8.81
N TYR A 64 1.88 -3.87 7.53
CA TYR A 64 1.62 -5.24 7.12
C TYR A 64 2.62 -5.71 6.07
N LEU A 65 2.63 -5.14 4.87
CA LEU A 65 3.47 -5.66 3.78
C LEU A 65 4.97 -5.59 4.11
N PHE A 66 5.46 -4.40 4.49
CA PHE A 66 6.87 -4.18 4.80
C PHE A 66 7.28 -4.85 6.11
N SER A 67 6.38 -4.90 7.09
CA SER A 67 6.61 -5.66 8.33
C SER A 67 6.86 -7.16 8.05
N HIS A 68 6.11 -7.78 7.14
CA HIS A 68 6.35 -9.18 6.75
C HIS A 68 7.56 -9.34 5.82
N LEU A 69 7.86 -8.33 4.99
CA LEU A 69 9.02 -8.32 4.12
C LEU A 69 10.33 -8.17 4.90
N GLN A 70 10.31 -7.44 6.01
CA GLN A 70 11.50 -7.21 6.84
C GLN A 70 12.00 -8.51 7.48
N LEU A 71 11.10 -9.41 7.89
CA LEU A 71 11.47 -10.68 8.53
C LEU A 71 12.50 -11.52 7.74
N PRO A 72 12.31 -11.83 6.44
CA PRO A 72 13.32 -12.55 5.66
C PRO A 72 14.53 -11.71 5.24
N LEU A 73 14.44 -10.37 5.33
CA LEU A 73 15.56 -9.47 5.01
C LEU A 73 16.45 -9.20 6.22
N ASP A 74 15.94 -9.40 7.43
CA ASP A 74 16.66 -9.13 8.66
C ASP A 74 17.87 -10.07 8.81
N GLY A 75 19.04 -9.49 9.04
CA GLY A 75 20.32 -10.21 9.09
C GLY A 75 20.81 -10.78 7.76
N ALA A 76 20.09 -10.62 6.64
CA ALA A 76 20.53 -11.11 5.34
C ALA A 76 21.61 -10.19 4.73
N ILE A 77 22.69 -10.78 4.24
CA ILE A 77 23.76 -10.07 3.53
C ILE A 77 23.54 -10.23 2.04
N PHE A 78 23.38 -9.10 1.34
CA PHE A 78 23.25 -9.07 -0.10
C PHE A 78 24.51 -8.48 -0.74
N ASN A 79 25.03 -9.16 -1.77
CA ASN A 79 26.26 -8.75 -2.46
C ASN A 79 26.00 -7.80 -3.64
N SER A 80 24.73 -7.53 -3.99
CA SER A 80 24.36 -6.60 -5.05
C SER A 80 22.91 -6.12 -4.91
N ASN A 81 22.57 -5.03 -5.62
CA ASN A 81 21.20 -4.51 -5.68
C ASN A 81 20.24 -5.49 -6.37
N GLU A 82 20.72 -6.22 -7.40
CA GLU A 82 19.95 -7.23 -8.11
C GLU A 82 19.55 -8.37 -7.16
N ALA A 83 20.44 -8.76 -6.24
CA ALA A 83 20.13 -9.77 -5.23
C ALA A 83 18.99 -9.32 -4.30
N VAL A 84 18.98 -8.04 -3.89
CA VAL A 84 17.90 -7.46 -3.08
C VAL A 84 16.59 -7.43 -3.87
N ILE A 85 16.62 -6.92 -5.11
CA ILE A 85 15.45 -6.83 -5.98
C ILE A 85 14.84 -8.22 -6.21
N ASN A 86 15.66 -9.22 -6.50
CA ASN A 86 15.21 -10.61 -6.66
C ASN A 86 14.60 -11.17 -5.37
N GLY A 87 15.20 -10.89 -4.21
CA GLY A 87 14.64 -11.27 -2.90
C GLY A 87 13.24 -10.69 -2.67
N VAL A 88 13.05 -9.42 -2.98
CA VAL A 88 11.73 -8.76 -2.88
C VAL A 88 10.73 -9.37 -3.87
N HIS A 89 11.14 -9.66 -5.11
CA HIS A 89 10.26 -10.32 -6.09
C HIS A 89 9.83 -11.71 -5.62
N LEU A 90 10.77 -12.55 -5.16
CA LEU A 90 10.47 -13.87 -4.63
C LEU A 90 9.52 -13.79 -3.43
N PHE A 91 9.74 -12.83 -2.53
CA PHE A 91 8.83 -12.58 -1.43
C PHE A 91 7.42 -12.28 -1.95
N LEU A 92 7.26 -11.33 -2.87
CA LEU A 92 5.94 -10.92 -3.39
C LEU A 92 5.24 -12.04 -4.15
N ASP A 93 5.97 -12.78 -4.97
CA ASP A 93 5.44 -13.89 -5.78
C ASP A 93 5.02 -15.09 -4.92
N SER A 94 5.63 -15.25 -3.74
CA SER A 94 5.24 -16.29 -2.78
C SER A 94 3.93 -15.99 -2.02
N ARG A 95 3.42 -14.75 -2.09
CA ARG A 95 2.22 -14.35 -1.34
C ARG A 95 0.95 -14.68 -2.09
N THR A 96 -0.02 -15.25 -1.36
CA THR A 96 -1.35 -15.54 -1.90
C THR A 96 -2.16 -14.25 -2.04
N PRO A 97 -3.21 -14.23 -2.88
CA PRO A 97 -4.16 -13.12 -2.90
C PRO A 97 -4.76 -12.82 -1.51
N GLN A 98 -4.96 -13.85 -0.70
CA GLN A 98 -5.48 -13.74 0.67
C GLN A 98 -4.54 -12.93 1.57
N PHE A 99 -3.23 -13.10 1.45
CA PHE A 99 -2.25 -12.31 2.21
C PHE A 99 -2.47 -10.80 1.99
N PHE A 100 -2.65 -10.37 0.74
CA PHE A 100 -2.89 -8.96 0.44
C PHE A 100 -4.27 -8.49 0.94
N ALA A 101 -5.30 -9.34 0.84
CA ALA A 101 -6.63 -9.04 1.35
C ALA A 101 -6.60 -8.82 2.87
N GLU A 102 -5.94 -9.69 3.63
CA GLU A 102 -5.82 -9.58 5.09
C GLU A 102 -5.19 -8.25 5.53
N GLY A 103 -4.17 -7.77 4.82
CA GLY A 103 -3.56 -6.46 5.11
C GLY A 103 -4.56 -5.31 4.99
N ILE A 104 -5.43 -5.36 3.98
CA ILE A 104 -6.50 -4.37 3.77
C ILE A 104 -7.64 -4.57 4.78
N GLU A 105 -8.01 -5.80 5.11
CA GLU A 105 -9.10 -6.09 6.05
C GLU A 105 -8.76 -5.72 7.51
N LYS A 106 -7.47 -5.63 7.86
CA LYS A 106 -7.02 -5.17 9.19
C LYS A 106 -7.14 -3.65 9.38
N LEU A 107 -7.29 -2.89 8.30
CA LEU A 107 -7.25 -1.43 8.32
C LEU A 107 -8.41 -0.80 9.13
N PRO A 108 -9.69 -1.22 9.01
CA PRO A 108 -10.76 -0.66 9.85
C PRO A 108 -10.53 -0.84 11.35
N LYS A 109 -10.11 -2.04 11.78
CA LYS A 109 -9.80 -2.31 13.19
C LYS A 109 -8.64 -1.44 13.69
N ARG A 110 -7.61 -1.27 12.86
CA ARG A 110 -6.44 -0.46 13.19
C ARG A 110 -6.78 1.02 13.32
N TRP A 111 -7.60 1.55 12.42
CA TRP A 111 -8.11 2.92 12.50
C TRP A 111 -8.98 3.13 13.75
N GLN A 112 -9.82 2.17 14.10
CA GLN A 112 -10.63 2.26 15.32
C GLN A 112 -9.75 2.37 16.56
N ILE A 113 -8.71 1.55 16.68
CA ILE A 113 -7.77 1.61 17.82
C ILE A 113 -7.09 2.98 17.90
N ILE A 114 -6.71 3.57 16.77
CA ILE A 114 -6.10 4.91 16.77
C ILE A 114 -7.09 5.97 17.25
N VAL A 115 -8.36 5.87 16.86
CA VAL A 115 -9.42 6.77 17.35
C VAL A 115 -9.62 6.58 18.85
N ASP A 116 -9.67 5.34 19.33
CA ASP A 116 -9.85 5.01 20.76
C ASP A 116 -8.69 5.51 21.63
N LEU A 117 -7.49 5.62 21.03
CA LEU A 117 -6.29 6.18 21.65
C LEU A 117 -6.20 7.72 21.46
N ASN A 118 -7.29 8.40 21.12
CA ASN A 118 -7.32 9.85 20.86
C ASN A 118 -6.28 10.33 19.84
N GLY A 119 -5.93 9.48 18.87
CA GLY A 119 -4.91 9.81 17.89
C GLY A 119 -3.48 9.55 18.35
N ASP A 120 -3.25 8.85 19.47
CA ASP A 120 -1.91 8.32 19.78
C ASP A 120 -1.52 7.18 18.84
N TYR A 121 -0.25 6.77 18.91
CA TYR A 121 0.31 5.70 18.09
C TYR A 121 -0.32 4.35 18.39
N TYR A 122 -0.45 3.52 17.35
CA TYR A 122 -0.87 2.14 17.53
C TYR A 122 0.15 1.37 18.39
N PRO A 123 -0.25 0.72 19.50
CA PRO A 123 0.65 -0.03 20.36
C PRO A 123 1.20 -1.25 19.61
N HIS A 124 2.53 -1.38 19.61
CA HIS A 124 3.26 -2.47 18.96
C HIS A 124 3.15 -3.79 19.75
#